data_AF-A0A7S4NR85-F1
#
_entry.id   AF-A0A7S4NR85-F1
#
_cell.length_a   1.000
_cell.length_b   1.000
_cell.length_c   1.000
_cell.angle_alpha   90.00
_cell.angle_beta   90.00
_cell.angle_gamma   90.00
#
_symmetry.space_group_name_H-M   'P 1'
#
loop_
_entity.id
_entity.type
_entity.pdbx_description
1 polymer ?
#
loop_
_entity_poly.entity_id
_entity_poly.type
_entity_poly.pdbx_seq_one_letter_code
_entity_poly.pdbx_strand_id
1 'polypeptide(L)'
;YKADVALCFIPTNLHHQKMKVYPRGEHRAVETVRLRKLDGKVRKRVESKVDQEVEPEGEYHTTSFGAPAAHVLRFKGGGLYHLQSQLDEKIKIFNNGGEGEREKGKKEGSDRSHHWKINKKEKGERDEIVGEGEGEEDKFGREGGERPVSERREGSKREGSGRGSGREGERMRKMRMKQQAVGVLDLYYQMQRRRDICFSQILPAVATCVQHLMIQNRNKPLILEQYLTIGILLHFESLLSTYQAELGMIADYDVSVSNFVKKIKFNFISDESEGRNSELALEWIEGDGEREGEGGVVGEEQGQEEVVVEGGGEDGLTDLRFEYVPFGHQKSLLVTLPIPPKFYKAMKDHVEGKRFTIIPCFFTQGINEQQTLAIRLGGTAMQERINKQNVAILRKYFSKFIGSGFVGKKEQDYLRELFTSLLEIVRNSKREKEVRVLSLSADLSRAMNGGRLTSCKSAKDRTSMSITWEQARLLCTHHSLSPHLLQETMTVMRSAGVRRENAYKNIGKNKFAFNNLQLKM
;
A
#
# COMPACT_ATOMS: atom_id res chain seq x y z
N TYR A 1 9.76 14.52 3.78
CA TYR A 1 9.64 13.49 4.85
C TYR A 1 10.58 13.69 6.03
N LYS A 2 11.91 13.86 5.86
CA LYS A 2 12.82 14.00 7.02
C LYS A 2 12.78 15.37 7.72
N ALA A 3 12.38 16.43 7.01
CA ALA A 3 12.33 17.79 7.54
C ALA A 3 10.97 18.18 8.15
N ASP A 4 9.89 17.49 7.76
CA ASP A 4 8.53 17.79 8.23
C ASP A 4 7.83 16.50 8.68
N VAL A 5 7.48 16.48 9.97
CA VAL A 5 6.81 15.36 10.64
C VAL A 5 5.36 15.21 10.15
N ALA A 6 4.68 16.28 9.74
CA ALA A 6 3.30 16.21 9.27
C ALA A 6 3.17 15.39 7.97
N LEU A 7 4.18 15.48 7.08
CA LEU A 7 4.23 14.70 5.84
C LEU A 7 4.24 13.18 6.09
N CYS A 8 4.49 12.72 7.32
CA CYS A 8 4.43 11.30 7.63
C CYS A 8 3.02 10.71 7.54
N PHE A 9 1.98 11.55 7.61
CA PHE A 9 0.57 11.14 7.55
C PHE A 9 -0.02 11.17 6.13
N ILE A 10 0.69 11.74 5.16
CA ILE A 10 0.25 11.87 3.76
C ILE A 10 0.63 10.61 2.97
N PRO A 11 -0.28 10.05 2.15
CA PRO A 11 0.06 8.92 1.30
C PRO A 11 1.18 9.26 0.32
N THR A 12 2.14 8.36 0.19
CA THR A 12 3.17 8.51 -0.85
C THR A 12 2.57 8.22 -2.22
N ASN A 13 2.73 9.15 -3.18
CA ASN A 13 2.37 8.94 -4.59
C ASN A 13 0.95 8.42 -4.80
N LEU A 14 -0.01 9.05 -4.14
CA LEU A 14 -1.42 8.84 -4.41
C LEU A 14 -1.76 9.43 -5.78
N HIS A 15 -2.29 8.60 -6.67
CA HIS A 15 -2.73 9.03 -7.99
C HIS A 15 -3.98 8.25 -8.40
N HIS A 16 -4.88 8.90 -9.09
CA HIS A 16 -6.01 8.27 -9.75
C HIS A 16 -5.74 8.21 -11.25
N GLN A 17 -5.86 7.02 -11.85
CA GLN A 17 -5.72 6.82 -13.30
C GLN A 17 -7.06 6.44 -13.91
N LYS A 18 -7.36 7.12 -15.02
CA LYS A 18 -8.55 6.88 -15.84
C LYS A 18 -8.11 6.48 -17.25
N MET A 19 -8.57 5.33 -17.72
CA MET A 19 -8.46 4.90 -19.12
C MET A 19 -9.84 4.92 -19.74
N LYS A 20 -10.02 5.80 -20.73
CA LYS A 20 -11.21 5.85 -21.58
C LYS A 20 -10.89 5.16 -22.91
N VAL A 21 -11.82 4.34 -23.38
CA VAL A 21 -11.76 3.65 -24.66
C VAL A 21 -12.90 4.19 -25.52
N TYR A 22 -12.59 4.56 -26.75
CA TYR A 22 -13.52 5.19 -27.68
C TYR A 22 -13.69 4.33 -28.93
N PRO A 23 -14.87 4.37 -29.57
CA PRO A 23 -15.11 3.70 -30.84
C PRO A 23 -14.10 4.13 -31.91
N ARG A 24 -13.74 3.19 -32.78
CA ARG A 24 -12.76 3.42 -33.85
C ARG A 24 -13.30 4.47 -34.84
N GLY A 25 -12.61 5.61 -34.93
CA GLY A 25 -12.89 6.66 -35.92
C GLY A 25 -13.65 7.87 -35.37
N GLU A 26 -14.15 7.79 -34.14
CA GLU A 26 -15.00 8.84 -33.55
C GLU A 26 -14.24 9.77 -32.58
N HIS A 27 -12.98 9.48 -32.27
CA HIS A 27 -12.17 10.33 -31.39
C HIS A 27 -10.92 10.85 -32.10
N ARG A 28 -10.74 12.18 -32.12
CA ARG A 28 -9.44 12.84 -32.33
C ARG A 28 -8.93 13.27 -30.98
N ALA A 29 -7.90 12.58 -30.47
CA ALA A 29 -7.32 12.92 -29.17
C ALA A 29 -6.67 14.31 -29.19
N VAL A 30 -6.78 15.03 -28.06
CA VAL A 30 -6.12 16.32 -27.79
C VAL A 30 -4.61 16.24 -28.02
N GLU A 31 -4.02 15.08 -27.75
CA GLU A 31 -2.72 14.66 -28.29
C GLU A 31 -2.85 13.24 -28.88
N THR A 32 -2.72 13.13 -30.20
CA THR A 32 -2.63 11.81 -30.83
C THR A 32 -1.16 11.38 -30.94
N VAL A 33 -0.73 10.35 -30.21
CA VAL A 33 0.55 9.68 -30.49
C VAL A 33 0.34 8.66 -31.60
N ARG A 34 0.56 9.06 -32.86
CA ARG A 34 0.61 8.10 -33.98
C ARG A 34 1.99 7.46 -34.06
N LEU A 35 2.05 6.15 -33.88
CA LEU A 35 3.25 5.36 -34.16
C LEU A 35 3.19 4.89 -35.60
N ARG A 36 4.00 5.48 -36.49
CA ARG A 36 4.25 4.90 -37.81
C ARG A 36 5.57 4.14 -37.76
N LYS A 37 5.53 2.87 -38.13
CA LYS A 37 6.72 2.09 -38.44
C LYS A 37 7.17 2.50 -39.85
N LEU A 38 8.08 3.47 -39.93
CA LEU A 38 8.81 3.81 -41.16
C LEU A 38 10.27 3.46 -40.90
N ASP A 39 10.84 2.59 -41.73
CA ASP A 39 12.27 2.26 -41.76
C ASP A 39 12.88 1.81 -40.42
N GLY A 40 12.14 1.01 -39.64
CA GLY A 40 12.64 0.45 -38.38
C GLY A 40 12.82 1.46 -37.24
N LYS A 41 12.44 2.74 -37.43
CA LYS A 41 12.48 3.79 -36.39
C LYS A 41 11.07 4.24 -36.04
N VAL A 42 10.73 4.23 -34.75
CA VAL A 42 9.46 4.75 -34.24
C VAL A 42 9.56 6.28 -34.17
N ARG A 43 8.81 6.99 -35.03
CA ARG A 43 8.73 8.47 -34.99
C ARG A 43 7.43 8.92 -34.32
N LYS A 44 7.54 9.87 -33.38
CA LYS A 44 6.42 10.53 -32.68
C LYS A 44 5.94 11.71 -33.52
N ARG A 45 4.65 11.76 -33.84
CA ARG A 45 3.99 12.99 -34.33
C ARG A 45 2.89 13.33 -33.32
N VAL A 46 2.92 14.55 -32.80
CA VAL A 46 1.86 15.10 -31.93
C VAL A 46 0.99 15.97 -32.83
N GLU A 47 -0.30 15.64 -32.90
CA GLU A 47 -1.32 16.47 -33.56
C GLU A 47 -2.35 16.84 -32.49
N SER A 48 -2.59 18.14 -32.29
CA SER A 48 -3.62 18.66 -31.39
C SER A 48 -4.79 19.19 -32.21
N LYS A 49 -5.98 18.63 -31.96
CA LYS A 49 -7.27 19.19 -32.39
C LYS A 49 -8.31 18.90 -31.31
N VAL A 50 -9.14 19.90 -31.03
CA VAL A 50 -10.30 19.82 -30.14
C VAL A 50 -11.48 19.31 -30.98
N ASP A 51 -12.08 18.19 -30.61
CA ASP A 51 -13.29 17.68 -31.28
C ASP A 51 -14.23 16.97 -30.28
N GLN A 52 -15.52 17.32 -30.39
CA GLN A 52 -16.79 16.71 -29.92
C GLN A 52 -16.80 15.74 -28.71
N GLU A 53 -17.69 15.99 -27.75
CA GLU A 53 -18.02 15.09 -26.63
C GLU A 53 -18.61 13.76 -27.13
N VAL A 54 -17.74 12.82 -27.52
CA VAL A 54 -18.12 11.42 -27.76
C VAL A 54 -18.06 10.68 -26.43
N GLU A 55 -19.10 9.93 -26.08
CA GLU A 55 -19.10 9.08 -24.88
C GLU A 55 -18.18 7.86 -25.08
N PRO A 56 -17.33 7.51 -24.10
CA PRO A 56 -16.46 6.34 -24.22
C PRO A 56 -17.26 5.03 -24.16
N GLU A 57 -16.87 4.05 -24.99
CA GLU A 57 -17.42 2.68 -24.94
C GLU A 57 -16.92 1.88 -23.72
N GLY A 58 -15.80 2.30 -23.12
CA GLY A 58 -15.24 1.70 -21.91
C GLY A 58 -14.51 2.72 -21.06
N GLU A 59 -14.68 2.64 -19.75
CA GLU A 59 -14.03 3.53 -18.79
C GLU A 59 -13.51 2.71 -17.61
N TYR A 60 -12.21 2.79 -17.35
CA TYR A 60 -11.51 1.99 -16.34
C TYR A 60 -10.72 2.88 -15.40
N HIS A 61 -11.03 2.76 -14.12
CA HIS A 61 -10.40 3.52 -13.06
C HIS A 61 -9.49 2.61 -12.23
N THR A 62 -8.32 3.14 -11.85
CA THR A 62 -7.39 2.51 -10.91
C THR A 62 -6.77 3.60 -10.03
N THR A 63 -6.78 3.40 -8.72
CA THR A 63 -6.09 4.27 -7.78
C THR A 63 -4.76 3.64 -7.39
N SER A 64 -3.66 4.38 -7.48
CA SER A 64 -2.33 3.89 -7.09
C SER A 64 -1.78 4.67 -5.91
N PHE A 65 -1.11 4.00 -4.98
CA PHE A 65 -0.45 4.65 -3.85
C PHE A 65 0.71 3.82 -3.30
N GLY A 66 1.63 4.45 -2.58
CA GLY A 66 2.78 3.79 -1.97
C GLY A 66 2.37 2.98 -0.75
N ALA A 67 3.10 1.91 -0.44
CA ALA A 67 2.74 1.05 0.67
C ALA A 67 2.70 1.84 1.99
N PRO A 68 1.67 1.63 2.85
CA PRO A 68 1.54 2.36 4.10
C PRO A 68 2.82 2.32 4.96
N ALA A 69 3.18 3.48 5.51
CA ALA A 69 4.38 3.76 6.29
C ALA A 69 5.74 3.54 5.58
N ALA A 70 5.79 3.02 4.33
CA ALA A 70 6.99 2.61 3.59
C ALA A 70 8.14 3.63 3.64
N HIS A 71 7.82 4.88 3.34
CA HIS A 71 8.78 5.97 3.19
C HIS A 71 9.16 6.63 4.52
N VAL A 72 8.36 6.43 5.57
CA VAL A 72 8.54 7.06 6.88
C VAL A 72 9.37 6.18 7.81
N LEU A 73 9.01 4.89 7.95
CA LEU A 73 9.52 4.05 9.04
C LEU A 73 10.66 3.09 8.64
N ARG A 74 11.03 3.02 7.35
CA ARG A 74 12.16 2.23 6.80
C ARG A 74 12.26 0.73 7.21
N PHE A 75 11.31 0.20 7.97
CA PHE A 75 10.99 -1.23 8.20
C PHE A 75 12.13 -2.12 8.69
N LYS A 76 13.24 -1.54 9.16
CA LYS A 76 14.39 -2.29 9.69
C LYS A 76 14.03 -3.14 10.93
N GLY A 77 12.97 -2.78 11.65
CA GLY A 77 12.40 -3.53 12.79
C GLY A 77 11.10 -4.27 12.47
N GLY A 78 10.81 -4.58 11.20
CA GLY A 78 9.57 -5.25 10.80
C GLY A 78 8.35 -4.33 10.71
N GLY A 79 7.17 -4.95 10.62
CA GLY A 79 5.85 -4.30 10.50
C GLY A 79 5.02 -4.39 11.78
N LEU A 80 3.74 -3.99 11.70
CA LEU A 80 2.78 -4.04 12.80
C LEU A 80 2.63 -5.44 13.41
N TYR A 81 2.72 -6.50 12.61
CA TYR A 81 2.72 -7.87 13.14
C TYR A 81 3.93 -8.17 14.02
N HIS A 82 5.10 -7.62 13.71
CA HIS A 82 6.29 -7.80 14.54
C HIS A 82 6.16 -7.01 15.84
N LEU A 83 5.73 -5.74 15.77
CA LEU A 83 5.52 -4.90 16.94
C LEU A 83 4.48 -5.50 17.89
N GLN A 84 3.38 -6.04 17.36
CA GLN A 84 2.37 -6.71 18.17
C GLN A 84 2.95 -7.93 18.90
N SER A 85 3.73 -8.76 18.20
CA SER A 85 4.38 -9.94 18.81
C SER A 85 5.33 -9.54 19.94
N GLN A 86 6.12 -8.48 19.76
CA GLN A 86 7.02 -7.96 20.80
C GLN A 86 6.25 -7.40 22.00
N LEU A 87 5.16 -6.69 21.74
CA LEU A 87 4.30 -6.16 22.79
C LEU A 87 3.67 -7.28 23.62
N ASP A 88 3.12 -8.31 22.96
CA ASP A 88 2.52 -9.47 23.61
C ASP A 88 3.52 -10.20 24.51
N GLU A 89 4.76 -10.38 24.03
CA GLU A 89 5.84 -10.99 24.79
C GLU A 89 6.22 -10.15 26.02
N LYS A 90 6.37 -8.83 25.86
CA LYS A 90 6.68 -7.94 27.00
C LYS A 90 5.56 -7.89 28.04
N ILE A 91 4.29 -7.91 27.60
CA ILE A 91 3.14 -7.96 28.52
C ILE A 91 3.15 -9.27 29.32
N LYS A 92 3.45 -10.42 28.68
CA LYS A 92 3.59 -11.70 29.37
C LYS A 92 4.69 -11.65 30.44
N ILE A 93 5.86 -11.11 30.09
CA ILE A 93 6.99 -10.97 31.02
C ILE A 93 6.63 -10.05 32.19
N PHE A 94 5.95 -8.93 31.91
CA PHE A 94 5.50 -7.98 32.93
C PHE A 94 4.50 -8.61 33.91
N ASN A 95 3.49 -9.32 33.38
CA ASN A 95 2.47 -9.99 34.20
C ASN A 95 3.06 -11.13 35.05
N ASN A 96 4.11 -11.80 34.57
CA ASN A 96 4.82 -12.85 35.32
C ASN A 96 5.86 -12.30 36.31
N GLY A 97 5.83 -11.00 36.64
CA GLY A 97 6.75 -10.40 37.61
C GLY A 97 8.20 -10.29 37.13
N GLY A 98 8.43 -10.41 35.82
CA GLY A 98 9.75 -10.33 35.21
C GLY A 98 10.60 -11.60 35.31
N GLU A 99 10.02 -12.74 35.67
CA GLU A 99 10.65 -14.04 35.44
C GLU A 99 10.40 -14.43 33.99
N GLY A 100 11.37 -14.14 33.11
CA GLY A 100 11.47 -14.82 31.82
C GLY A 100 11.60 -16.32 32.07
N GLU A 101 11.06 -17.15 31.18
CA GLU A 101 11.04 -18.61 31.28
C GLU A 101 12.35 -19.14 31.90
N ARG A 102 12.29 -19.60 33.15
CA ARG A 102 13.29 -20.57 33.64
C ARG A 102 13.15 -21.75 32.70
N GLU A 103 14.23 -22.11 31.99
CA GLU A 103 14.32 -23.35 31.23
C GLU A 103 13.83 -24.50 32.10
N LYS A 104 12.57 -24.90 31.90
CA LYS A 104 12.05 -26.13 32.48
C LYS A 104 12.61 -27.24 31.62
N GLY A 105 13.57 -27.97 32.18
CA GLY A 105 14.06 -29.22 31.64
C GLY A 105 12.90 -30.11 31.17
N LYS A 106 13.13 -30.73 30.02
CA LYS A 106 12.28 -31.72 29.34
C LYS A 106 11.31 -32.45 30.27
N LYS A 107 10.01 -32.26 30.03
CA LYS A 107 9.03 -33.35 30.05
C LYS A 107 8.09 -33.18 28.87
N GLU A 108 8.09 -34.20 28.02
CA GLU A 108 7.19 -34.38 26.89
C GLU A 108 5.74 -34.44 27.38
N GLY A 109 4.84 -33.83 26.62
CA GLY A 109 3.40 -33.86 26.85
C GLY A 109 2.71 -32.97 25.83
N SER A 110 1.97 -33.58 24.92
CA SER A 110 1.32 -32.98 23.76
C SER A 110 0.38 -31.82 24.12
N ASP A 111 0.49 -30.69 23.43
CA ASP A 111 -0.67 -30.16 22.69
C ASP A 111 -0.27 -29.14 21.61
N ARG A 112 -1.01 -29.14 20.51
CA ARG A 112 -0.71 -28.39 19.27
C ARG A 112 -1.26 -26.97 19.33
N SER A 113 -0.38 -25.98 19.25
CA SER A 113 -0.72 -24.64 18.74
C SER A 113 0.46 -24.10 17.93
N HIS A 114 0.24 -23.91 16.63
CA HIS A 114 1.27 -23.56 15.66
C HIS A 114 1.70 -22.10 15.80
N HIS A 115 2.82 -21.88 16.49
CA HIS A 115 3.54 -20.62 16.58
C HIS A 115 4.76 -20.61 15.64
N TRP A 116 4.96 -19.47 14.99
CA TRP A 116 6.00 -19.16 14.01
C TRP A 116 7.41 -19.36 14.58
N LYS A 117 8.23 -20.24 13.99
CA LYS A 117 9.66 -20.38 14.32
C LYS A 117 10.51 -19.71 13.24
N ILE A 118 11.21 -18.63 13.62
CA ILE A 118 12.31 -18.05 12.83
C ILE A 118 13.57 -18.86 13.15
N ASN A 119 14.16 -19.50 12.15
CA ASN A 119 15.45 -20.17 12.29
C ASN A 119 16.57 -19.12 12.45
N LYS A 120 17.22 -19.11 13.62
CA LYS A 120 18.54 -18.49 13.82
C LYS A 120 19.61 -19.58 13.72
N LYS A 121 20.29 -19.62 12.57
CA LYS A 121 21.62 -20.21 12.27
C LYS A 121 22.08 -19.43 11.02
N GLU A 122 23.24 -18.82 10.92
CA GLU A 122 24.56 -19.12 11.47
C GLU A 122 25.42 -17.84 11.58
N LYS A 123 26.44 -17.91 12.44
CA LYS A 123 27.63 -17.05 12.43
C LYS A 123 28.60 -17.59 11.39
N GLY A 124 29.23 -16.68 10.66
CA GLY A 124 30.56 -16.87 10.10
C GLY A 124 30.60 -17.04 8.59
N GLU A 125 30.82 -15.93 7.89
CA GLU A 125 31.88 -15.79 6.88
C GLU A 125 31.93 -14.31 6.47
N ARG A 126 33.14 -13.73 6.59
CA ARG A 126 33.43 -12.38 6.13
C ARG A 126 33.84 -12.52 4.67
N ASP A 127 33.07 -11.93 3.77
CA ASP A 127 33.56 -11.58 2.44
C ASP A 127 33.71 -10.07 2.34
N GLU A 128 34.90 -9.71 1.85
CA GLU A 128 35.46 -8.38 1.70
C GLU A 128 34.61 -7.52 0.76
N ILE A 129 34.26 -6.31 1.20
CA ILE A 129 33.97 -5.20 0.31
C ILE A 129 34.86 -4.05 0.73
N VAL A 130 35.77 -3.74 -0.19
CA VAL A 130 36.69 -2.61 -0.24
C VAL A 130 35.91 -1.30 -0.05
N GLY A 131 36.33 -0.51 0.92
CA GLY A 131 35.88 0.85 1.18
C GLY A 131 37.06 1.65 1.70
N GLU A 132 37.46 2.63 0.91
CA GLU A 132 38.66 3.46 1.02
C GLU A 132 38.69 4.34 2.28
N GLY A 133 39.92 4.53 2.78
CA GLY A 133 40.50 5.72 3.40
C GLY A 133 39.64 6.64 4.27
N GLU A 134 39.98 6.74 5.56
CA GLU A 134 40.86 7.80 6.09
C GLU A 134 40.94 7.65 7.63
N GLY A 135 42.16 7.80 8.15
CA GLY A 135 42.51 7.48 9.53
C GLY A 135 42.38 8.64 10.50
N GLU A 136 42.51 8.33 11.78
CA GLU A 136 43.52 8.93 12.65
C GLU A 136 43.63 8.14 13.96
N GLU A 137 44.87 8.04 14.43
CA GLU A 137 45.34 7.26 15.56
C GLU A 137 44.82 7.83 16.90
N ASP A 138 44.66 6.97 17.91
CA ASP A 138 45.31 7.28 19.19
C ASP A 138 45.62 6.02 20.01
N LYS A 139 46.88 5.96 20.42
CA LYS A 139 47.55 4.88 21.14
C LYS A 139 47.41 5.14 22.64
N PHE A 140 47.08 4.12 23.43
CA PHE A 140 47.67 3.98 24.77
C PHE A 140 47.72 2.50 25.17
N GLY A 141 48.95 2.00 25.30
CA GLY A 141 49.24 0.67 25.85
C GLY A 141 49.58 0.72 27.34
N ARG A 142 49.50 -0.46 27.97
CA ARG A 142 50.31 -0.98 29.08
C ARG A 142 49.70 -2.34 29.46
N GLU A 143 50.30 -3.44 29.03
CA GLU A 143 51.35 -4.22 29.73
C GLU A 143 50.91 -4.81 31.08
N GLY A 144 50.83 -6.15 31.10
CA GLY A 144 51.68 -6.97 31.96
C GLY A 144 51.18 -7.28 33.37
N GLY A 145 51.18 -8.57 33.71
CA GLY A 145 51.63 -8.99 35.04
C GLY A 145 50.66 -9.79 35.90
N GLU A 146 50.78 -11.11 35.78
CA GLU A 146 50.89 -12.07 36.90
C GLU A 146 49.67 -12.44 37.77
N ARG A 147 49.44 -13.77 37.79
CA ARG A 147 48.66 -14.50 38.79
C ARG A 147 49.49 -14.64 40.08
N PRO A 148 48.82 -14.77 41.23
CA PRO A 148 49.20 -15.90 42.09
C PRO A 148 48.00 -16.67 42.67
N VAL A 149 48.19 -17.98 42.62
CA VAL A 149 48.09 -18.98 43.70
C VAL A 149 46.98 -18.84 44.75
N SER A 150 46.24 -19.94 44.85
CA SER A 150 45.26 -20.33 45.85
C SER A 150 45.78 -20.33 47.29
N GLU A 151 45.06 -19.67 48.19
CA GLU A 151 45.06 -19.99 49.61
C GLU A 151 43.65 -20.37 50.08
N ARG A 152 43.53 -21.60 50.59
CA ARG A 152 42.46 -22.02 51.48
C ARG A 152 42.62 -21.27 52.80
N ARG A 153 41.55 -20.66 53.31
CA ARG A 153 41.33 -20.53 54.76
C ARG A 153 39.84 -20.43 55.09
N GLU A 154 39.40 -21.47 55.77
CA GLU A 154 38.56 -21.50 56.97
C GLU A 154 37.37 -20.56 57.09
N GLY A 155 36.22 -21.20 57.34
CA GLY A 155 34.97 -20.55 57.65
C GLY A 155 35.05 -19.72 58.92
N SER A 156 34.46 -18.53 58.85
CA SER A 156 33.91 -17.83 59.99
C SER A 156 32.48 -17.44 59.64
N LYS A 157 31.52 -18.14 60.27
CA LYS A 157 30.12 -17.74 60.32
C LYS A 157 30.07 -16.37 61.02
N ARG A 158 29.83 -15.31 60.26
CA ARG A 158 29.26 -14.07 60.79
C ARG A 158 27.81 -14.00 60.35
N GLU A 159 26.92 -14.42 61.26
CA GLU A 159 25.52 -14.04 61.23
C GLU A 159 25.43 -12.54 61.53
N GLY A 160 25.56 -11.75 60.46
CA GLY A 160 25.25 -10.32 60.46
C GLY A 160 23.78 -10.12 60.08
N SER A 161 23.02 -9.51 60.97
CA SER A 161 21.61 -9.14 60.85
C SER A 161 21.20 -8.62 59.46
N GLY A 162 20.55 -9.48 58.66
CA GLY A 162 20.01 -9.18 57.33
C GLY A 162 18.71 -8.36 57.33
N ARG A 163 18.69 -7.19 57.99
CA ARG A 163 17.56 -6.24 57.87
C ARG A 163 17.72 -5.24 56.70
N GLY A 164 18.89 -5.21 56.05
CA GLY A 164 19.18 -4.36 54.88
C GLY A 164 18.89 -5.01 53.52
N SER A 165 19.05 -6.33 53.39
CA SER A 165 18.96 -7.04 52.09
C SER A 165 17.55 -7.13 51.52
N GLY A 166 16.53 -7.20 52.37
CA GLY A 166 15.12 -7.25 51.94
C GLY A 166 14.64 -5.93 51.33
N ARG A 167 15.03 -4.79 51.91
CA ARG A 167 14.66 -3.45 51.39
C ARG A 167 15.35 -3.14 50.08
N GLU A 168 16.61 -3.56 49.92
CA GLU A 168 17.36 -3.39 48.69
C GLU A 168 16.83 -4.31 47.57
N GLY A 169 16.53 -5.58 47.88
CA GLY A 169 15.88 -6.50 46.96
C GLY A 169 14.49 -6.04 46.52
N GLU A 170 13.69 -5.47 47.44
CA GLU A 170 12.38 -4.91 47.11
C GLU A 170 12.48 -3.64 46.24
N ARG A 171 13.47 -2.77 46.52
CA ARG A 171 13.76 -1.59 45.68
C ARG A 171 14.18 -2.00 44.27
N MET A 172 15.08 -2.97 44.15
CA MET A 172 15.53 -3.50 42.85
C MET A 172 14.37 -4.14 42.07
N ARG A 173 13.49 -4.89 42.74
CA ARG A 173 12.28 -5.46 42.13
C ARG A 173 11.32 -4.36 41.63
N LYS A 174 11.09 -3.32 42.43
CA LYS A 174 10.26 -2.16 42.06
C LYS A 174 10.85 -1.39 40.88
N MET A 175 12.17 -1.17 40.84
CA MET A 175 12.85 -0.55 39.70
C MET A 175 12.71 -1.39 38.43
N ARG A 176 12.91 -2.72 38.52
CA ARG A 176 12.74 -3.63 37.37
C ARG A 176 11.31 -3.60 36.81
N MET A 177 10.30 -3.63 37.68
CA MET A 177 8.90 -3.51 37.27
C MET A 177 8.61 -2.18 36.58
N LYS A 178 9.12 -1.06 37.11
CA LYS A 178 8.98 0.25 36.45
C LYS A 178 9.63 0.27 35.07
N GLN A 179 10.84 -0.26 34.94
CA GLN A 179 11.54 -0.31 33.65
C GLN A 179 10.82 -1.21 32.63
N GLN A 180 10.25 -2.32 33.07
CA GLN A 180 9.42 -3.18 32.23
C GLN A 180 8.12 -2.48 31.80
N ALA A 181 7.45 -1.77 32.71
CA ALA A 181 6.25 -0.99 32.39
C ALA A 181 6.55 0.09 31.34
N VAL A 182 7.64 0.84 31.50
CA VAL A 182 8.10 1.84 30.51
C VAL A 182 8.35 1.17 29.16
N GLY A 183 9.00 -0.01 29.15
CA GLY A 183 9.27 -0.76 27.92
C GLY A 183 8.02 -1.31 27.22
N VAL A 184 6.92 -1.55 27.94
CA VAL A 184 5.60 -1.92 27.37
C VAL A 184 4.92 -0.67 26.79
N LEU A 185 4.92 0.44 27.54
CA LEU A 185 4.31 1.70 27.11
C LEU A 185 4.98 2.26 25.86
N ASP A 186 6.31 2.18 25.77
CA ASP A 186 7.07 2.60 24.58
C ASP A 186 6.69 1.78 23.34
N LEU A 187 6.62 0.45 23.44
CA LEU A 187 6.16 -0.39 22.33
C LEU A 187 4.70 -0.11 21.94
N TYR A 188 3.84 0.09 22.94
CA TYR A 188 2.44 0.45 22.69
C TYR A 188 2.34 1.78 21.93
N TYR A 189 3.08 2.80 22.35
CA TYR A 189 3.11 4.10 21.69
C TYR A 189 3.67 4.02 20.26
N GLN A 190 4.78 3.29 20.06
CA GLN A 190 5.34 3.06 18.72
C GLN A 190 4.33 2.36 17.79
N MET A 191 3.65 1.34 18.30
CA MET A 191 2.62 0.62 17.56
C MET A 191 1.43 1.53 17.23
N GLN A 192 0.95 2.32 18.19
CA GLN A 192 -0.18 3.23 17.99
C GLN A 192 0.18 4.30 16.95
N ARG A 193 1.32 4.97 17.08
CA ARG A 193 1.79 5.96 16.10
C ARG A 193 1.91 5.37 14.69
N ARG A 194 2.41 4.14 14.57
CA ARG A 194 2.51 3.45 13.28
C ARG A 194 1.14 3.13 12.69
N ARG A 195 0.17 2.72 13.51
CA ARG A 195 -1.21 2.53 13.09
C ARG A 195 -1.84 3.82 12.59
N ASP A 196 -1.59 4.93 13.28
CA ASP A 196 -2.13 6.25 12.90
C ASP A 196 -1.56 6.72 11.56
N ILE A 197 -0.26 6.55 11.34
CA ILE A 197 0.38 6.79 10.03
C ILE A 197 -0.25 5.92 8.94
N CYS A 198 -0.33 4.61 9.17
CA CYS A 198 -0.90 3.68 8.21
C CYS A 198 -2.37 4.01 7.87
N PHE A 199 -3.15 4.38 8.89
CA PHE A 199 -4.55 4.77 8.74
C PHE A 199 -4.70 6.06 7.94
N SER A 200 -3.94 7.09 8.28
CA SER A 200 -3.98 8.38 7.59
C SER A 200 -3.53 8.27 6.13
N GLN A 201 -2.61 7.37 5.81
CA GLN A 201 -2.17 7.16 4.44
C GLN A 201 -3.16 6.33 3.61
N ILE A 202 -3.82 5.32 4.19
CA ILE A 202 -4.76 4.48 3.42
C ILE A 202 -6.10 5.18 3.16
N LEU A 203 -6.54 6.03 4.09
CA LEU A 203 -7.87 6.65 4.05
C LEU A 203 -8.09 7.53 2.80
N PRO A 204 -7.19 8.46 2.43
CA PRO A 204 -7.32 9.23 1.19
C PRO A 204 -7.31 8.35 -0.06
N ALA A 205 -6.48 7.28 -0.09
CA ALA A 205 -6.48 6.37 -1.23
C ALA A 205 -7.83 5.66 -1.42
N VAL A 206 -8.46 5.25 -0.32
CA VAL A 206 -9.81 4.68 -0.33
C VAL A 206 -10.86 5.72 -0.71
N ALA A 207 -10.79 6.93 -0.15
CA ALA A 207 -11.71 8.02 -0.45
C ALA A 207 -11.68 8.38 -1.94
N THR A 208 -10.49 8.59 -2.51
CA THR A 208 -10.29 8.84 -3.95
C THR A 208 -10.88 7.71 -4.79
N CYS A 209 -10.59 6.44 -4.44
CA CYS A 209 -11.12 5.31 -5.19
C CYS A 209 -12.65 5.25 -5.15
N VAL A 210 -13.26 5.48 -3.98
CA VAL A 210 -14.71 5.41 -3.78
C VAL A 210 -15.39 6.58 -4.49
N GLN A 211 -14.90 7.81 -4.34
CA GLN A 211 -15.47 8.99 -4.97
C GLN A 211 -15.53 8.83 -6.49
N HIS A 212 -14.41 8.48 -7.13
CA HIS A 212 -14.40 8.27 -8.57
C HIS A 212 -15.21 7.04 -9.00
N LEU A 213 -15.29 5.97 -8.20
CA LEU A 213 -16.14 4.82 -8.50
C LEU A 213 -17.63 5.20 -8.50
N MET A 214 -18.05 6.07 -7.57
CA MET A 214 -19.42 6.57 -7.52
C MET A 214 -19.70 7.49 -8.71
N ILE A 215 -18.80 8.41 -9.04
CA ILE A 215 -18.91 9.29 -10.21
C ILE A 215 -18.98 8.45 -11.50
N GLN A 216 -18.15 7.43 -11.63
CA GLN A 216 -18.15 6.52 -12.78
C GLN A 216 -19.51 5.80 -12.95
N ASN A 217 -20.17 5.43 -11.85
CA ASN A 217 -21.42 4.67 -11.87
C ASN A 217 -22.67 5.52 -11.57
N ARG A 218 -22.54 6.86 -11.61
CA ARG A 218 -23.61 7.81 -11.27
C ARG A 218 -24.95 7.58 -11.99
N ASN A 219 -24.90 7.13 -13.24
CA ASN A 219 -26.08 6.87 -14.09
C ASN A 219 -26.50 5.40 -14.12
N LYS A 220 -25.99 4.56 -13.20
CA LYS A 220 -26.22 3.10 -13.20
C LYS A 220 -26.96 2.69 -11.92
N PRO A 221 -28.30 2.88 -11.86
CA PRO A 221 -29.07 2.69 -10.63
C PRO A 221 -28.93 1.29 -10.03
N LEU A 222 -28.90 0.24 -10.87
CA LEU A 222 -28.68 -1.14 -10.41
C LEU A 222 -27.34 -1.34 -9.68
N ILE A 223 -26.28 -0.64 -10.11
CA ILE A 223 -24.97 -0.69 -9.44
C ILE A 223 -25.00 0.09 -8.12
N LEU A 224 -25.66 1.25 -8.09
CA LEU A 224 -25.82 2.02 -6.86
C LEU A 224 -26.65 1.25 -5.83
N GLU A 225 -27.72 0.58 -6.26
CA GLU A 225 -28.53 -0.32 -5.43
C GLU A 225 -27.73 -1.53 -4.93
N GLN A 226 -26.87 -2.11 -5.79
CA GLN A 226 -25.92 -3.13 -5.36
C GLN A 226 -25.02 -2.63 -4.23
N TYR A 227 -24.42 -1.44 -4.39
CA TYR A 227 -23.53 -0.88 -3.38
C TYR A 227 -24.22 -0.64 -2.04
N LEU A 228 -25.50 -0.23 -2.06
CA LEU A 228 -26.31 -0.10 -0.86
C LEU A 228 -26.62 -1.45 -0.21
N THR A 229 -26.92 -2.46 -1.01
CA THR A 229 -27.45 -3.76 -0.55
C THR A 229 -26.35 -4.68 -0.01
N ILE A 230 -25.24 -4.79 -0.74
CA ILE A 230 -24.18 -5.77 -0.42
C ILE A 230 -22.83 -5.11 -0.09
N GLY A 231 -22.73 -3.78 -0.22
CA GLY A 231 -21.53 -2.99 0.02
C GLY A 231 -20.69 -2.75 -1.23
N ILE A 232 -19.75 -1.81 -1.16
CA ILE A 232 -18.78 -1.51 -2.22
C ILE A 232 -17.58 -2.44 -2.04
N LEU A 233 -17.34 -3.31 -3.02
CA LEU A 233 -16.11 -4.11 -3.07
C LEU A 233 -14.93 -3.22 -3.47
N LEU A 234 -13.88 -3.20 -2.64
CA LEU A 234 -12.61 -2.57 -2.99
C LEU A 234 -11.51 -3.62 -3.04
N HIS A 235 -10.91 -3.77 -4.21
CA HIS A 235 -9.76 -4.64 -4.42
C HIS A 235 -8.46 -3.87 -4.16
N PHE A 236 -7.65 -4.42 -3.26
CA PHE A 236 -6.31 -3.94 -2.95
C PHE A 236 -5.28 -4.93 -3.50
N GLU A 237 -4.43 -4.44 -4.38
CA GLU A 237 -3.32 -5.16 -4.98
C GLU A 237 -2.00 -4.69 -4.35
N SER A 238 -1.16 -5.65 -3.92
CA SER A 238 0.21 -5.38 -3.46
C SER A 238 1.24 -6.11 -4.31
N LEU A 239 2.20 -5.34 -4.81
CA LEU A 239 3.34 -5.81 -5.60
C LEU A 239 4.62 -5.96 -4.75
N LEU A 240 4.46 -5.90 -3.43
CA LEU A 240 5.55 -6.05 -2.45
C LEU A 240 6.04 -7.50 -2.42
N SER A 241 7.35 -7.65 -2.30
CA SER A 241 7.97 -8.95 -2.07
C SER A 241 7.87 -9.36 -0.61
N THR A 242 7.93 -10.66 -0.37
CA THR A 242 8.01 -11.25 0.98
C THR A 242 9.44 -11.26 1.52
N TYR A 243 10.29 -10.35 1.04
CA TYR A 243 11.72 -10.28 1.37
C TYR A 243 12.05 -9.05 2.22
N GLN A 244 12.85 -9.25 3.29
CA GLN A 244 13.40 -8.20 4.15
C GLN A 244 12.35 -7.14 4.57
N ALA A 245 12.64 -5.86 4.31
CA ALA A 245 11.84 -4.72 4.69
C ALA A 245 10.42 -4.74 4.10
N GLU A 246 10.24 -5.33 2.91
CA GLU A 246 8.92 -5.38 2.25
C GLU A 246 7.95 -6.34 2.96
N LEU A 247 8.46 -7.33 3.71
CA LEU A 247 7.62 -8.18 4.56
C LEU A 247 6.92 -7.36 5.66
N GLY A 248 7.63 -6.41 6.26
CA GLY A 248 7.03 -5.49 7.22
C GLY A 248 6.01 -4.54 6.57
N MET A 249 6.25 -4.13 5.32
CA MET A 249 5.31 -3.29 4.56
C MET A 249 4.01 -4.05 4.24
N ILE A 250 4.11 -5.34 3.90
CA ILE A 250 2.93 -6.21 3.70
C ILE A 250 2.12 -6.31 5.00
N ALA A 251 2.80 -6.50 6.14
CA ALA A 251 2.13 -6.56 7.45
C ALA A 251 1.38 -5.26 7.78
N ASP A 252 2.01 -4.10 7.56
CA ASP A 252 1.38 -2.80 7.76
C ASP A 252 0.16 -2.61 6.86
N TYR A 253 0.29 -3.00 5.58
CA TYR A 253 -0.78 -2.87 4.61
C TYR A 253 -1.96 -3.80 4.93
N ASP A 254 -1.70 -5.06 5.27
CA ASP A 254 -2.72 -6.03 5.66
C ASP A 254 -3.51 -5.54 6.88
N VAL A 255 -2.84 -5.02 7.91
CA VAL A 255 -3.50 -4.41 9.08
C VAL A 255 -4.33 -3.20 8.66
N SER A 256 -3.79 -2.34 7.79
CA SER A 256 -4.52 -1.16 7.31
C SER A 256 -5.84 -1.52 6.64
N VAL A 257 -5.81 -2.55 5.80
CA VAL A 257 -7.00 -3.01 5.06
C VAL A 257 -7.97 -3.77 5.98
N SER A 258 -7.48 -4.78 6.71
CA SER A 258 -8.31 -5.69 7.49
C SER A 258 -8.92 -5.05 8.75
N ASN A 259 -8.20 -4.14 9.40
CA ASN A 259 -8.62 -3.53 10.66
C ASN A 259 -9.20 -2.13 10.51
N PHE A 260 -8.72 -1.33 9.55
CA PHE A 260 -9.16 0.06 9.41
C PHE A 260 -10.20 0.23 8.32
N VAL A 261 -9.88 -0.15 7.07
CA VAL A 261 -10.79 0.06 5.92
C VAL A 261 -12.14 -0.60 6.14
N LYS A 262 -12.17 -1.81 6.71
CA LYS A 262 -13.41 -2.54 7.04
C LYS A 262 -14.35 -1.77 7.99
N LYS A 263 -13.84 -0.79 8.75
CA LYS A 263 -14.63 0.00 9.73
C LYS A 263 -15.06 1.36 9.18
N ILE A 264 -14.67 1.68 7.94
CA ILE A 264 -15.05 2.92 7.27
C ILE A 264 -16.40 2.73 6.59
N LYS A 265 -17.26 3.72 6.75
CA LYS A 265 -18.48 3.90 5.98
C LYS A 265 -18.41 5.22 5.25
N PHE A 266 -19.05 5.29 4.09
CA PHE A 266 -19.11 6.50 3.30
C PHE A 266 -20.54 7.00 3.16
N ASN A 267 -20.73 8.31 3.22
CA ASN A 267 -21.90 8.99 2.68
C ASN A 267 -21.44 10.09 1.73
N PHE A 268 -22.36 10.58 0.91
CA PHE A 268 -22.05 11.55 -0.14
C PHE A 268 -22.91 12.78 0.01
N ILE A 269 -22.33 13.94 -0.27
CA ILE A 269 -23.03 15.24 -0.28
C ILE A 269 -22.71 15.97 -1.58
N SER A 270 -23.59 16.88 -1.98
CA SER A 270 -23.33 17.83 -3.06
C SER A 270 -22.24 18.81 -2.61
N ASP A 271 -21.26 19.05 -3.46
CA ASP A 271 -20.24 20.06 -3.24
C ASP A 271 -20.68 21.44 -3.72
N GLU A 272 -21.36 22.18 -2.85
CA GLU A 272 -21.81 23.55 -3.16
C GLU A 272 -20.65 24.58 -3.19
N SER A 273 -19.39 24.17 -2.99
CA SER A 273 -18.23 25.07 -3.02
C SER A 273 -17.72 25.40 -4.44
N GLU A 274 -18.17 24.68 -5.47
CA GLU A 274 -17.82 24.95 -6.88
C GLU A 274 -18.11 26.41 -7.33
N GLY A 275 -19.07 27.09 -6.69
CA GLY A 275 -19.37 28.50 -6.97
C GLY A 275 -18.35 29.52 -6.46
N ARG A 276 -17.29 29.10 -5.75
CA ARG A 276 -16.25 30.00 -5.20
C ARG A 276 -14.86 29.86 -5.82
N ASN A 277 -14.55 28.74 -6.48
CA ASN A 277 -13.18 28.43 -6.92
C ASN A 277 -12.98 28.47 -8.46
N SER A 278 -13.99 28.84 -9.25
CA SER A 278 -13.87 28.91 -10.70
C SER A 278 -13.04 30.10 -11.22
N GLU A 279 -12.58 31.00 -10.36
CA GLU A 279 -11.79 32.19 -10.74
C GLU A 279 -10.26 31.97 -10.75
N LEU A 280 -9.76 30.80 -10.32
CA LEU A 280 -8.31 30.53 -10.22
C LEU A 280 -7.83 29.31 -11.02
N ALA A 281 -8.66 28.78 -11.93
CA ALA A 281 -8.30 27.64 -12.75
C ALA A 281 -7.41 28.05 -13.97
N LEU A 282 -6.14 27.61 -13.92
CA LEU A 282 -5.25 27.29 -15.05
C LEU A 282 -4.59 28.46 -15.80
N GLU A 283 -3.45 28.94 -15.32
CA GLU A 283 -2.36 29.35 -16.23
C GLU A 283 -1.58 28.09 -16.65
N TRP A 284 -1.69 27.75 -17.93
CA TRP A 284 -0.83 26.78 -18.58
C TRP A 284 0.59 27.37 -18.66
N ILE A 285 1.54 26.82 -17.90
CA ILE A 285 2.95 27.08 -18.17
C ILE A 285 3.31 26.27 -19.43
N GLU A 286 3.26 26.92 -20.58
CA GLU A 286 3.87 26.42 -21.81
C GLU A 286 5.35 26.16 -21.56
N GLY A 287 5.76 24.90 -21.67
CA GLY A 287 7.16 24.52 -21.65
C GLY A 287 7.80 24.91 -22.97
N ASP A 288 8.27 26.15 -23.07
CA ASP A 288 9.10 26.57 -24.19
C ASP A 288 10.44 25.83 -24.17
N GLY A 289 10.77 25.28 -25.34
CA GLY A 289 12.03 24.62 -25.61
C GLY A 289 13.21 25.59 -25.59
N GLU A 290 14.35 25.06 -25.12
CA GLU A 290 15.72 25.43 -25.47
C GLU A 290 16.05 26.92 -25.69
N ARG A 291 16.87 27.48 -24.79
CA ARG A 291 18.00 28.35 -25.16
C ARG A 291 19.13 28.23 -24.13
N GLU A 292 20.32 27.92 -24.64
CA GLU A 292 21.60 28.10 -23.98
C GLU A 292 21.86 29.61 -23.73
N GLY A 293 22.52 29.96 -22.62
CA GLY A 293 22.93 31.34 -22.35
C GLY A 293 23.41 31.56 -20.92
N GLU A 294 24.56 32.21 -20.79
CA GLU A 294 25.42 32.35 -19.62
C GLU A 294 24.89 33.26 -18.50
N GLY A 295 25.33 33.00 -17.26
CA GLY A 295 25.82 34.00 -16.28
C GLY A 295 24.85 35.00 -15.64
N GLY A 296 24.76 34.99 -14.29
CA GLY A 296 24.34 36.19 -13.53
C GLY A 296 23.67 35.95 -12.17
N VAL A 297 24.46 36.09 -11.11
CA VAL A 297 24.18 36.62 -9.76
C VAL A 297 22.73 36.55 -9.21
N VAL A 298 22.55 35.79 -8.12
CA VAL A 298 21.35 35.78 -7.26
C VAL A 298 21.43 36.92 -6.25
N GLY A 299 20.51 37.88 -6.33
CA GLY A 299 20.16 38.79 -5.25
C GLY A 299 19.12 38.15 -4.33
N GLU A 300 19.31 38.31 -3.02
CA GLU A 300 18.38 37.94 -1.97
C GLU A 300 17.12 38.81 -2.03
N GLU A 301 15.93 38.21 -2.03
CA GLU A 301 14.73 38.84 -1.46
C GLU A 301 13.86 37.82 -0.74
N GLN A 302 13.43 38.23 0.45
CA GLN A 302 12.59 37.50 1.39
C GLN A 302 11.12 37.60 0.97
N GLY A 303 10.45 36.47 0.86
CA GLY A 303 8.99 36.39 0.70
C GLY A 303 8.49 35.05 1.22
N GLN A 304 7.68 35.07 2.29
CA GLN A 304 6.93 33.89 2.73
C GLN A 304 5.86 33.57 1.69
N GLU A 305 6.13 32.61 0.81
CA GLU A 305 5.09 32.00 -0.02
C GLU A 305 4.49 30.80 0.72
N GLU A 306 3.22 30.95 1.09
CA GLU A 306 2.35 29.85 1.48
C GLU A 306 2.01 29.05 0.22
N VAL A 307 2.73 27.94 0.00
CA VAL A 307 2.50 27.06 -1.15
C VAL A 307 1.23 26.25 -0.91
N VAL A 308 0.10 26.77 -1.37
CA VAL A 308 -1.14 26.00 -1.53
C VAL A 308 -1.01 25.20 -2.83
N VAL A 309 -0.85 23.89 -2.71
CA VAL A 309 -0.84 22.97 -3.87
C VAL A 309 -2.28 22.65 -4.25
N GLU A 310 -2.87 23.46 -5.13
CA GLU A 310 -4.15 23.14 -5.77
C GLU A 310 -3.93 22.32 -7.05
N GLY A 311 -4.24 21.04 -6.97
CA GLY A 311 -4.30 20.13 -8.11
C GLY A 311 -5.73 19.89 -8.54
N GLY A 312 -6.40 20.91 -9.08
CA GLY A 312 -7.77 20.82 -9.60
C GLY A 312 -7.79 20.57 -11.10
N GLY A 313 -7.95 19.31 -11.52
CA GLY A 313 -8.77 19.06 -12.72
C GLY A 313 -10.24 19.23 -12.33
N GLU A 314 -11.15 19.28 -13.30
CA GLU A 314 -12.62 19.41 -13.11
C GLU A 314 -13.27 18.36 -12.15
N ASP A 315 -12.50 17.41 -11.62
CA ASP A 315 -12.90 16.34 -10.71
C ASP A 315 -12.18 16.40 -9.34
N GLY A 316 -11.69 17.58 -8.91
CA GLY A 316 -10.85 17.76 -7.71
C GLY A 316 -11.49 17.28 -6.40
N LEU A 317 -10.67 16.65 -5.54
CA LEU A 317 -11.05 16.20 -4.20
C LEU A 317 -11.12 17.42 -3.25
N THR A 318 -12.31 17.96 -3.01
CA THR A 318 -12.56 18.98 -1.98
C THR A 318 -12.92 18.31 -0.64
N ASP A 319 -12.76 19.06 0.45
CA ASP A 319 -12.93 18.73 1.88
C ASP A 319 -13.59 17.40 2.29
N LEU A 320 -12.77 16.45 2.76
CA LEU A 320 -13.26 15.26 3.48
C LEU A 320 -13.79 15.65 4.87
N ARG A 321 -15.01 15.25 5.22
CA ARG A 321 -15.54 15.40 6.60
C ARG A 321 -15.58 14.07 7.33
N PHE A 322 -15.22 14.08 8.62
CA PHE A 322 -15.10 12.89 9.45
C PHE A 322 -16.06 12.95 10.64
N GLU A 323 -16.83 11.89 10.84
CA GLU A 323 -17.70 11.74 12.01
C GLU A 323 -17.57 10.33 12.59
N TYR A 324 -17.34 10.22 13.90
CA TYR A 324 -17.40 8.94 14.59
C TYR A 324 -18.85 8.59 14.92
N VAL A 325 -19.38 7.53 14.29
CA VAL A 325 -20.77 7.12 14.48
C VAL A 325 -20.87 5.78 15.24
N PRO A 326 -21.69 5.69 16.31
CA PRO A 326 -22.02 4.41 16.95
C PRO A 326 -22.76 3.50 15.97
N PHE A 327 -22.35 2.23 15.85
CA PHE A 327 -23.06 1.25 15.03
C PHE A 327 -23.10 -0.12 15.73
N GLY A 328 -24.24 -0.45 16.33
CA GLY A 328 -24.34 -1.59 17.25
C GLY A 328 -23.38 -1.42 18.43
N HIS A 329 -22.61 -2.46 18.78
CA HIS A 329 -21.59 -2.42 19.84
C HIS A 329 -20.20 -1.93 19.36
N GLN A 330 -20.03 -1.50 18.10
CA GLN A 330 -18.73 -1.09 17.54
C GLN A 330 -18.73 0.38 17.08
N LYS A 331 -17.57 1.06 17.22
CA LYS A 331 -17.33 2.38 16.64
C LYS A 331 -16.94 2.22 15.15
N SER A 332 -17.69 2.83 14.25
CA SER A 332 -17.32 2.99 12.83
C SER A 332 -16.97 4.44 12.53
N LEU A 333 -16.07 4.66 11.57
CA LEU A 333 -15.80 6.00 11.05
C LEU A 333 -16.70 6.26 9.84
N LEU A 334 -17.53 7.29 9.91
CA LEU A 334 -18.24 7.82 8.76
C LEU A 334 -17.37 8.89 8.11
N VAL A 335 -17.15 8.72 6.81
CA VAL A 335 -16.42 9.67 5.96
C VAL A 335 -17.42 10.23 4.96
N THR A 336 -17.61 11.54 4.99
CA THR A 336 -18.47 12.23 4.03
C THR A 336 -17.63 12.72 2.87
N LEU A 337 -17.96 12.25 1.67
CA LEU A 337 -17.30 12.63 0.43
C LEU A 337 -18.15 13.67 -0.31
N PRO A 338 -17.61 14.87 -0.57
CA PRO A 338 -18.25 15.79 -1.49
C PRO A 338 -18.17 15.24 -2.92
N ILE A 339 -19.20 15.51 -3.70
CA ILE A 339 -19.28 15.19 -5.12
C ILE A 339 -19.75 16.45 -5.87
N PRO A 340 -19.11 16.81 -6.99
CA PRO A 340 -19.58 17.88 -7.87
C PRO A 340 -21.10 17.86 -8.08
N PRO A 341 -21.82 18.98 -7.90
CA PRO A 341 -23.28 19.05 -8.01
C PRO A 341 -23.84 18.41 -9.28
N LYS A 342 -23.14 18.58 -10.41
CA LYS A 342 -23.48 17.94 -11.70
C LYS A 342 -23.59 16.42 -11.58
N PHE A 343 -22.64 15.78 -10.90
CA PHE A 343 -22.63 14.33 -10.70
C PHE A 343 -23.55 13.91 -9.55
N TYR A 344 -23.60 14.67 -8.45
CA TYR A 344 -24.45 14.37 -7.31
C TYR A 344 -25.94 14.31 -7.72
N LYS A 345 -26.39 15.25 -8.55
CA LYS A 345 -27.76 15.30 -9.06
C LYS A 345 -28.18 13.99 -9.76
N ALA A 346 -27.27 13.34 -10.49
CA ALA A 346 -27.56 12.12 -11.23
C ALA A 346 -27.79 10.88 -10.32
N MET A 347 -27.26 10.90 -9.10
CA MET A 347 -27.25 9.78 -8.17
C MET A 347 -27.99 10.08 -6.86
N LYS A 348 -28.57 11.28 -6.71
CA LYS A 348 -29.15 11.83 -5.48
C LYS A 348 -30.07 10.83 -4.77
N ASP A 349 -31.04 10.27 -5.48
CA ASP A 349 -32.05 9.36 -4.91
C ASP A 349 -31.45 8.09 -4.30
N HIS A 350 -30.25 7.71 -4.73
CA HIS A 350 -29.53 6.53 -4.25
C HIS A 350 -28.52 6.86 -3.15
N VAL A 351 -28.08 8.11 -3.00
CA VAL A 351 -27.02 8.48 -2.06
C VAL A 351 -27.49 9.34 -0.89
N GLU A 352 -28.54 10.13 -1.05
CA GLU A 352 -28.98 11.09 -0.05
C GLU A 352 -29.42 10.37 1.24
N GLY A 353 -28.78 10.74 2.36
CA GLY A 353 -29.02 10.12 3.67
C GLY A 353 -28.59 8.66 3.78
N LYS A 354 -27.99 8.07 2.73
CA LYS A 354 -27.55 6.67 2.72
C LYS A 354 -26.09 6.55 3.16
N ARG A 355 -25.74 5.35 3.63
CA ARG A 355 -24.39 5.01 4.10
C ARG A 355 -23.94 3.73 3.40
N PHE A 356 -22.76 3.79 2.81
CA PHE A 356 -22.16 2.72 2.03
C PHE A 356 -21.09 2.02 2.86
N THR A 357 -21.18 0.69 2.93
CA THR A 357 -20.19 -0.13 3.62
C THR A 357 -19.13 -0.58 2.64
N ILE A 358 -17.86 -0.55 3.05
CA ILE A 358 -16.75 -1.07 2.25
C ILE A 358 -16.48 -2.53 2.57
N ILE A 359 -16.33 -3.34 1.53
CA ILE A 359 -15.88 -4.72 1.60
C ILE A 359 -14.46 -4.78 1.00
N PRO A 360 -13.41 -4.65 1.82
CA PRO A 360 -12.05 -4.68 1.31
C PRO A 360 -11.58 -6.12 1.03
N CYS A 361 -10.88 -6.31 -0.08
CA CYS A 361 -10.27 -7.58 -0.44
C CYS A 361 -8.81 -7.36 -0.88
N PHE A 362 -7.86 -7.96 -0.14
CA PHE A 362 -6.43 -7.73 -0.30
C PHE A 362 -5.69 -8.94 -0.87
N PHE A 363 -5.06 -8.76 -2.03
CA PHE A 363 -4.20 -9.76 -2.65
C PHE A 363 -2.78 -9.21 -2.83
N THR A 364 -1.78 -10.04 -2.53
CA THR A 364 -0.37 -9.67 -2.61
C THR A 364 0.45 -10.71 -3.38
N GLN A 365 1.34 -10.24 -4.24
CA GLN A 365 2.32 -11.05 -4.96
C GLN A 365 3.46 -10.16 -5.42
N GLY A 366 4.67 -10.42 -4.92
CA GLY A 366 5.86 -9.73 -5.40
C GLY A 366 6.16 -10.06 -6.87
N ILE A 367 6.47 -9.04 -7.67
CA ILE A 367 6.77 -9.21 -9.11
C ILE A 367 8.26 -9.03 -9.45
N ASN A 368 9.12 -8.71 -8.49
CA ASN A 368 10.55 -8.47 -8.70
C ASN A 368 11.41 -9.73 -8.41
N GLU A 369 12.74 -9.59 -8.54
CA GLU A 369 13.75 -10.62 -8.26
C GLU A 369 13.84 -10.94 -6.77
N GLN A 370 13.58 -9.96 -5.88
CA GLN A 370 13.54 -10.19 -4.44
C GLN A 370 12.44 -11.18 -4.04
N GLN A 371 11.31 -11.18 -4.76
CA GLN A 371 10.30 -12.21 -4.56
C GLN A 371 10.81 -13.59 -4.98
N THR A 372 11.54 -13.69 -6.10
CA THR A 372 12.16 -14.96 -6.52
C THR A 372 13.13 -15.48 -5.45
N LEU A 373 13.89 -14.58 -4.82
CA LEU A 373 14.76 -14.94 -3.69
C LEU A 373 13.97 -15.38 -2.45
N ALA A 374 12.90 -14.66 -2.09
CA ALA A 374 12.05 -15.03 -0.96
C ALA A 374 11.43 -16.43 -1.13
N ILE A 375 11.02 -16.79 -2.35
CA ILE A 375 10.53 -18.13 -2.69
C ILE A 375 11.60 -19.19 -2.42
N ARG A 376 12.83 -18.97 -2.90
CA ARG A 376 13.95 -19.91 -2.68
C ARG A 376 14.26 -20.10 -1.20
N LEU A 377 14.09 -19.05 -0.39
CA LEU A 377 14.28 -19.06 1.06
C LEU A 377 13.02 -19.52 1.84
N GLY A 378 11.93 -19.88 1.17
CA GLY A 378 10.68 -20.35 1.80
C GLY A 378 9.85 -19.26 2.50
N GLY A 379 10.09 -17.98 2.20
CA GLY A 379 9.51 -16.81 2.87
C GLY A 379 8.07 -16.42 2.47
N THR A 380 7.31 -17.27 1.76
CA THR A 380 6.02 -16.90 1.16
C THR A 380 4.80 -17.04 2.09
N ALA A 381 4.97 -17.56 3.31
CA ALA A 381 3.86 -17.95 4.18
C ALA A 381 2.89 -16.80 4.53
N MET A 382 3.39 -15.57 4.73
CA MET A 382 2.54 -14.42 5.00
C MET A 382 1.63 -14.08 3.82
N GLN A 383 2.21 -14.04 2.61
CA GLN A 383 1.46 -13.80 1.38
C GLN A 383 0.38 -14.87 1.17
N GLU A 384 0.75 -16.15 1.31
CA GLU A 384 -0.19 -17.26 1.14
C GLU A 384 -1.35 -17.19 2.14
N ARG A 385 -1.07 -16.83 3.40
CA ARG A 385 -2.09 -16.64 4.43
C ARG A 385 -3.05 -15.50 4.05
N ILE A 386 -2.50 -14.34 3.66
CA ILE A 386 -3.28 -13.16 3.28
C ILE A 386 -4.19 -13.49 2.10
N ASN A 387 -3.65 -14.08 1.03
CA ASN A 387 -4.43 -14.42 -0.16
C ASN A 387 -5.54 -15.43 0.16
N LYS A 388 -5.27 -16.45 0.99
CA LYS A 388 -6.29 -17.43 1.44
C LYS A 388 -7.39 -16.79 2.29
N GLN A 389 -7.04 -15.89 3.20
CA GLN A 389 -8.00 -15.16 4.03
C GLN A 389 -8.89 -14.26 3.17
N ASN A 390 -8.32 -13.58 2.17
CA ASN A 390 -9.04 -12.66 1.31
C ASN A 390 -9.91 -13.38 0.27
N VAL A 391 -9.53 -14.58 -0.18
CA VAL A 391 -10.44 -15.48 -0.90
C VAL A 391 -11.71 -15.76 -0.09
N ALA A 392 -11.61 -15.96 1.23
CA ALA A 392 -12.79 -16.21 2.06
C ALA A 392 -13.70 -14.97 2.18
N ILE A 393 -13.13 -13.76 2.18
CA ILE A 393 -13.89 -12.50 2.12
C ILE A 393 -14.58 -12.36 0.77
N LEU A 394 -13.82 -12.55 -0.32
CA LEU A 394 -14.32 -12.45 -1.69
C LEU A 394 -15.43 -13.46 -1.95
N ARG A 395 -15.29 -14.69 -1.45
CA ARG A 395 -16.32 -15.74 -1.54
C ARG A 395 -17.65 -15.29 -0.95
N LYS A 396 -17.62 -14.65 0.24
CA LYS A 396 -18.83 -14.16 0.90
C LYS A 396 -19.50 -13.06 0.09
N TYR A 397 -18.71 -12.14 -0.46
CA TYR A 397 -19.22 -11.08 -1.33
C TYR A 397 -19.80 -11.66 -2.63
N PHE A 398 -19.04 -12.54 -3.29
CA PHE A 398 -19.43 -13.25 -4.51
C PHE A 398 -20.77 -13.98 -4.36
N SER A 399 -20.97 -14.73 -3.27
CA SER A 399 -22.24 -15.42 -3.02
C SER A 399 -23.42 -14.45 -2.91
N LYS A 400 -23.22 -13.28 -2.28
CA LYS A 400 -24.26 -12.24 -2.21
C LYS A 400 -24.52 -11.60 -3.57
N PHE A 401 -23.45 -11.31 -4.32
CA PHE A 401 -23.54 -10.72 -5.66
C PHE A 401 -24.28 -11.64 -6.63
N ILE A 402 -23.93 -12.92 -6.70
CA ILE A 402 -24.62 -13.89 -7.56
C ILE A 402 -26.07 -14.13 -7.10
N GLY A 403 -26.31 -14.18 -5.79
CA GLY A 403 -27.65 -14.40 -5.22
C GLY A 403 -28.60 -13.19 -5.29
N SER A 404 -28.08 -12.00 -5.61
CA SER A 404 -28.87 -10.76 -5.66
C SER A 404 -29.70 -10.57 -6.92
N GLY A 405 -29.37 -11.27 -8.02
CA GLY A 405 -30.00 -11.05 -9.31
C GLY A 405 -29.51 -9.82 -10.09
N PHE A 406 -28.47 -9.11 -9.65
CA PHE A 406 -27.92 -7.94 -10.37
C PHE A 406 -27.37 -8.27 -11.77
N VAL A 407 -27.08 -9.55 -12.04
CA VAL A 407 -26.48 -10.01 -13.30
C VAL A 407 -27.21 -11.23 -13.86
N GLY A 408 -27.27 -11.33 -15.18
CA GLY A 408 -27.89 -12.44 -15.90
C GLY A 408 -27.07 -13.73 -15.82
N LYS A 409 -27.65 -14.83 -16.33
CA LYS A 409 -27.04 -16.17 -16.23
C LYS A 409 -25.66 -16.25 -16.89
N LYS A 410 -25.48 -15.62 -18.06
CA LYS A 410 -24.20 -15.63 -18.81
C LYS A 410 -23.08 -14.96 -18.01
N GLU A 411 -23.36 -13.80 -17.44
CA GLU A 411 -22.43 -13.07 -16.60
C GLU A 411 -22.11 -13.84 -15.31
N GLN A 412 -23.11 -14.48 -14.70
CA GLN A 412 -22.87 -15.35 -13.54
C GLN A 412 -21.95 -16.52 -13.87
N ASP A 413 -22.12 -17.16 -15.03
CA ASP A 413 -21.27 -18.29 -15.45
C ASP A 413 -19.82 -17.84 -15.69
N TYR A 414 -19.62 -16.70 -16.35
CA TYR A 414 -18.30 -16.07 -16.48
C TYR A 414 -17.66 -15.75 -15.12
N LEU A 415 -18.43 -15.17 -14.20
CA LEU A 415 -17.96 -14.86 -12.84
C LEU A 415 -17.59 -16.13 -12.06
N ARG A 416 -18.34 -17.23 -12.21
CA ARG A 416 -18.04 -18.53 -11.60
C ARG A 416 -16.75 -19.13 -12.14
N GLU A 417 -16.50 -19.01 -13.44
CA GLU A 417 -15.25 -19.46 -14.07
C GLU A 417 -14.05 -18.70 -13.52
N LEU A 418 -14.09 -17.36 -13.56
CA LEU A 418 -13.03 -16.51 -13.00
C LEU A 418 -12.75 -16.82 -11.53
N PHE A 419 -13.82 -16.98 -10.74
CA PHE A 419 -13.68 -17.27 -9.32
C PHE A 419 -13.09 -18.66 -9.08
N THR A 420 -13.47 -19.66 -9.89
CA THR A 420 -12.91 -21.01 -9.83
C THR A 420 -11.41 -21.00 -10.14
N SER A 421 -10.98 -20.32 -11.21
CA SER A 421 -9.57 -20.18 -11.56
C SER A 421 -8.76 -19.50 -10.45
N LEU A 422 -9.32 -18.45 -9.81
CA LEU A 422 -8.67 -17.78 -8.68
C LEU A 422 -8.53 -18.73 -7.47
N LEU A 423 -9.57 -19.51 -7.16
CA LEU A 423 -9.56 -20.49 -6.07
C LEU A 423 -8.49 -21.56 -6.28
N GLU A 424 -8.38 -22.10 -7.49
CA GLU A 424 -7.39 -23.12 -7.84
C GLU A 424 -5.97 -22.60 -7.66
N ILE A 425 -5.68 -21.41 -8.21
CA ILE A 425 -4.37 -20.78 -8.08
C ILE A 425 -4.01 -20.51 -6.62
N VAL A 426 -4.91 -19.91 -5.82
CA VAL A 426 -4.62 -19.62 -4.41
C VAL A 426 -4.42 -20.90 -3.57
N ARG A 427 -5.07 -22.00 -3.95
CA ARG A 427 -4.90 -23.30 -3.27
C ARG A 427 -3.57 -23.97 -3.64
N ASN A 428 -3.18 -23.89 -4.90
CA ASN A 428 -2.08 -24.68 -5.46
C ASN A 428 -0.73 -23.96 -5.44
N SER A 429 -0.71 -22.63 -5.54
CA SER A 429 0.52 -21.83 -5.62
C SER A 429 1.20 -21.67 -4.26
N LYS A 430 1.80 -22.75 -3.76
CA LYS A 430 2.66 -22.75 -2.57
C LYS A 430 4.10 -22.50 -2.99
N ARG A 431 4.75 -21.48 -2.43
CA ARG A 431 6.13 -21.10 -2.77
C ARG A 431 6.34 -20.86 -4.27
N GLU A 432 5.36 -20.29 -4.95
CA GLU A 432 5.43 -19.95 -6.37
C GLU A 432 5.21 -18.46 -6.60
N LYS A 433 5.74 -17.95 -7.72
CA LYS A 433 5.52 -16.58 -8.18
C LYS A 433 4.31 -16.54 -9.11
N GLU A 434 3.14 -16.88 -8.59
CA GLU A 434 1.91 -16.93 -9.39
C GLU A 434 1.28 -15.54 -9.50
N VAL A 435 1.72 -14.78 -10.50
CA VAL A 435 1.27 -13.39 -10.73
C VAL A 435 -0.21 -13.32 -11.13
N ARG A 436 -0.78 -14.41 -11.68
CA ARG A 436 -2.19 -14.42 -12.11
C ARG A 436 -3.17 -14.27 -10.95
N VAL A 437 -2.75 -14.50 -9.69
CA VAL A 437 -3.57 -14.18 -8.51
C VAL A 437 -4.01 -12.72 -8.51
N LEU A 438 -3.15 -11.80 -8.96
CA LEU A 438 -3.45 -10.37 -9.01
C LEU A 438 -4.42 -10.05 -10.14
N SER A 439 -4.18 -10.58 -11.34
CA SER A 439 -5.04 -10.33 -12.51
C SER A 439 -6.42 -10.97 -12.36
N LEU A 440 -6.53 -12.21 -11.88
CA LEU A 440 -7.84 -12.85 -11.71
C LEU A 440 -8.67 -12.18 -10.62
N SER A 441 -8.05 -11.80 -9.51
CA SER A 441 -8.76 -11.06 -8.46
C SER A 441 -9.13 -9.64 -8.92
N ALA A 442 -8.34 -9.03 -9.81
CA ALA A 442 -8.68 -7.78 -10.51
C ALA A 442 -9.95 -7.90 -11.34
N ASP A 443 -9.92 -8.81 -12.31
CA ASP A 443 -10.96 -8.97 -13.31
C ASP A 443 -12.27 -9.34 -12.62
N LEU A 444 -12.20 -10.25 -11.65
CA LEU A 444 -13.36 -10.64 -10.85
C LEU A 444 -13.94 -9.46 -10.05
N SER A 445 -13.09 -8.62 -9.47
CA SER A 445 -13.57 -7.43 -8.75
C SER A 445 -14.20 -6.41 -9.68
N ARG A 446 -13.61 -6.15 -10.85
CA ARG A 446 -14.18 -5.26 -11.87
C ARG A 446 -15.51 -5.77 -12.40
N ALA A 447 -15.59 -7.08 -12.70
CA ALA A 447 -16.81 -7.73 -13.18
C ALA A 447 -17.95 -7.72 -12.12
N MET A 448 -17.63 -7.51 -10.84
CA MET A 448 -18.60 -7.28 -9.77
C MET A 448 -18.75 -5.80 -9.38
N ASN A 449 -18.39 -4.88 -10.30
CA ASN A 449 -18.48 -3.43 -10.13
C ASN A 449 -17.63 -2.86 -8.98
N GLY A 450 -16.53 -3.53 -8.62
CA GLY A 450 -15.65 -3.13 -7.53
C GLY A 450 -14.60 -2.09 -7.93
N GLY A 451 -14.14 -1.31 -6.94
CA GLY A 451 -13.02 -0.38 -7.08
C GLY A 451 -11.67 -1.07 -7.08
N ARG A 452 -10.67 -0.47 -7.75
CA ARG A 452 -9.32 -1.02 -7.91
C ARG A 452 -8.26 -0.11 -7.32
N LEU A 453 -7.47 -0.66 -6.41
CA LEU A 453 -6.33 0.00 -5.81
C LEU A 453 -5.06 -0.85 -5.99
N THR A 454 -3.98 -0.25 -6.47
CA THR A 454 -2.68 -0.92 -6.67
C THR A 454 -1.56 -0.23 -5.92
N SER A 455 -0.78 -1.00 -5.16
CA SER A 455 0.33 -0.49 -4.38
C SER A 455 1.62 -1.30 -4.57
N CYS A 456 2.72 -0.57 -4.51
CA CYS A 456 4.05 -1.13 -4.27
C CYS A 456 4.78 -0.20 -3.28
N LYS A 457 6.05 -0.45 -2.97
CA LYS A 457 6.81 0.37 -2.01
C LYS A 457 6.64 1.88 -2.22
N SER A 458 6.72 2.36 -3.46
CA SER A 458 6.68 3.80 -3.80
C SER A 458 5.63 4.19 -4.84
N ALA A 459 4.79 3.27 -5.32
CA ALA A 459 3.77 3.53 -6.36
C ALA A 459 4.29 4.02 -7.73
N LYS A 460 5.58 3.81 -8.05
CA LYS A 460 6.20 4.26 -9.32
C LYS A 460 6.32 3.12 -10.33
N ASP A 461 7.47 2.44 -10.34
CA ASP A 461 7.86 1.52 -11.41
C ASP A 461 7.00 0.26 -11.45
N ARG A 462 6.99 -0.55 -10.37
CA ARG A 462 6.19 -1.78 -10.31
C ARG A 462 4.71 -1.52 -10.51
N THR A 463 4.19 -0.43 -9.93
CA THR A 463 2.79 -0.04 -10.10
C THR A 463 2.49 0.35 -11.55
N SER A 464 3.38 1.08 -12.24
CA SER A 464 3.24 1.34 -13.67
C SER A 464 3.25 0.06 -14.49
N MET A 465 4.11 -0.92 -14.16
CA MET A 465 4.10 -2.21 -14.84
C MET A 465 2.76 -2.93 -14.69
N SER A 466 2.21 -2.99 -13.46
CA SER A 466 0.92 -3.64 -13.21
C SER A 466 -0.23 -2.92 -13.91
N ILE A 467 -0.32 -1.59 -13.80
CA ILE A 467 -1.40 -0.81 -14.41
C ILE A 467 -1.37 -0.92 -15.93
N THR A 468 -0.21 -0.77 -16.56
CA THR A 468 -0.11 -0.86 -18.03
C THR A 468 -0.40 -2.28 -18.53
N TRP A 469 -0.01 -3.31 -17.77
CA TRP A 469 -0.37 -4.70 -18.06
C TRP A 469 -1.88 -4.94 -17.94
N GLU A 470 -2.51 -4.47 -16.86
CA GLU A 470 -3.96 -4.57 -16.66
C GLU A 470 -4.73 -3.84 -17.76
N GLN A 471 -4.34 -2.61 -18.09
CA GLN A 471 -4.97 -1.81 -19.15
C GLN A 471 -4.88 -2.49 -20.52
N ALA A 472 -3.70 -2.98 -20.90
CA ALA A 472 -3.53 -3.71 -22.17
C ALA A 472 -4.39 -4.99 -22.20
N ARG A 473 -4.47 -5.73 -21.08
CA ARG A 473 -5.34 -6.92 -20.97
C ARG A 473 -6.82 -6.57 -21.12
N LEU A 474 -7.29 -5.51 -20.47
CA LEU A 474 -8.68 -5.07 -20.57
C LEU A 474 -9.04 -4.70 -22.02
N LEU A 475 -8.12 -4.06 -22.74
CA LEU A 475 -8.30 -3.79 -24.18
C LEU A 475 -8.42 -5.07 -25.00
N CYS A 476 -7.61 -6.09 -24.71
CA CYS A 476 -7.71 -7.39 -25.39
C CYS A 476 -9.01 -8.12 -25.06
N THR A 477 -9.43 -8.11 -23.79
CA THR A 477 -10.58 -8.87 -23.31
C THR A 477 -11.91 -8.21 -23.67
N HIS A 478 -11.99 -6.88 -23.65
CA HIS A 478 -13.27 -6.16 -23.77
C HIS A 478 -13.38 -5.24 -25.00
N HIS A 479 -12.26 -4.92 -25.66
CA HIS A 479 -12.22 -3.92 -26.75
C HIS A 479 -11.54 -4.43 -28.02
N SER A 480 -11.54 -5.76 -28.23
CA SER A 480 -11.07 -6.41 -29.45
C SER A 480 -9.63 -6.07 -29.86
N LEU A 481 -8.77 -5.64 -28.92
CA LEU A 481 -7.34 -5.49 -29.20
C LEU A 481 -6.74 -6.87 -29.45
N SER A 482 -6.12 -7.05 -30.62
CA SER A 482 -5.46 -8.32 -30.96
C SER A 482 -4.41 -8.69 -29.90
N PRO A 483 -4.41 -9.94 -29.38
CA PRO A 483 -3.40 -10.39 -28.41
C PRO A 483 -1.95 -10.21 -28.88
N HIS A 484 -1.71 -10.23 -30.19
CA HIS A 484 -0.38 -9.99 -30.77
C HIS A 484 0.12 -8.55 -30.55
N LEU A 485 -0.78 -7.59 -30.32
CA LEU A 485 -0.45 -6.18 -30.07
C LEU A 485 -0.28 -5.86 -28.58
N LEU A 486 -0.45 -6.83 -27.69
CA LEU A 486 -0.43 -6.59 -26.25
C LEU A 486 0.91 -6.03 -25.77
N GLN A 487 2.03 -6.62 -26.22
CA GLN A 487 3.37 -6.14 -25.86
C GLN A 487 3.68 -4.76 -26.44
N GLU A 488 3.27 -4.52 -27.70
CA GLU A 488 3.43 -3.22 -28.35
C GLU A 488 2.65 -2.15 -27.60
N THR A 489 1.38 -2.41 -27.28
CA THR A 489 0.49 -1.52 -26.52
C THR A 489 1.08 -1.12 -25.18
N MET A 490 1.59 -2.09 -24.41
CA MET A 490 2.28 -1.79 -23.16
C MET A 490 3.53 -0.96 -23.35
N THR A 491 4.30 -1.22 -24.41
CA THR A 491 5.49 -0.43 -24.75
C THR A 491 5.11 1.01 -25.03
N VAL A 492 4.01 1.25 -25.75
CA VAL A 492 3.46 2.61 -25.95
C VAL A 492 3.09 3.26 -24.62
N MET A 493 2.28 2.59 -23.80
CA MET A 493 1.84 3.13 -22.51
C MET A 493 3.01 3.45 -21.58
N ARG A 494 4.07 2.63 -21.60
CA ARG A 494 5.27 2.81 -20.76
C ARG A 494 6.24 3.86 -21.32
N SER A 495 6.23 4.11 -22.63
CA SER A 495 7.14 5.06 -23.29
C SER A 495 6.51 6.43 -23.55
N ALA A 496 5.19 6.52 -23.66
CA ALA A 496 4.49 7.76 -24.01
C ALA A 496 3.21 7.98 -23.18
N GLY A 497 2.82 7.07 -22.30
CA GLY A 497 1.62 7.20 -21.49
C GLY A 497 1.79 8.09 -20.25
N VAL A 498 0.65 8.47 -19.67
CA VAL A 498 0.52 9.40 -18.54
C VAL A 498 1.25 8.96 -17.26
N ARG A 499 1.55 7.67 -17.12
CA ARG A 499 2.30 7.14 -15.96
C ARG A 499 3.76 7.61 -15.92
N ARG A 500 4.31 8.18 -17.01
CA ARG A 500 5.64 8.81 -17.00
C ARG A 500 5.65 10.09 -16.15
N GLU A 501 4.55 10.84 -16.14
CA GLU A 501 4.39 12.02 -15.28
C GLU A 501 4.52 11.67 -13.80
N ASN A 502 4.04 10.50 -13.39
CA ASN A 502 4.24 10.01 -12.03
C ASN A 502 5.72 9.84 -11.70
N ALA A 503 6.54 9.37 -12.64
CA ALA A 503 7.99 9.28 -12.45
C ALA A 503 8.63 10.67 -12.42
N TYR A 504 8.24 11.56 -13.34
CA TYR A 504 8.73 12.93 -13.40
C TYR A 504 8.48 13.70 -12.11
N LYS A 505 7.22 13.75 -11.63
CA LYS A 505 6.83 14.39 -10.36
C LYS A 505 7.56 13.82 -9.13
N ASN A 506 8.17 12.65 -9.26
CA ASN A 506 8.85 11.96 -8.16
C ASN A 506 10.38 12.05 -8.15
N ILE A 507 11.01 12.06 -9.33
CA ILE A 507 12.47 11.98 -9.46
C ILE A 507 13.03 13.02 -10.45
N GLY A 508 12.20 13.96 -10.93
CA GLY A 508 12.58 14.98 -11.91
C GLY A 508 12.86 14.42 -13.30
N LYS A 509 12.54 13.14 -13.56
CA LYS A 509 12.85 12.46 -14.82
C LYS A 509 11.66 11.67 -15.33
N ASN A 510 11.33 11.90 -16.60
CA ASN A 510 10.27 11.21 -17.32
C ASN A 510 10.71 9.79 -17.77
N LYS A 511 11.31 8.99 -16.88
CA LYS A 511 11.86 7.66 -17.19
C LYS A 511 11.64 6.68 -16.03
N PHE A 512 11.20 5.46 -16.36
CA PHE A 512 11.14 4.36 -15.40
C PHE A 512 12.51 3.71 -15.19
N ALA A 513 12.73 3.19 -13.98
CA ALA A 513 13.91 2.39 -13.64
C ALA A 513 13.69 0.90 -13.96
N PHE A 514 13.18 0.60 -15.17
CA PHE A 514 12.99 -0.78 -15.61
C PHE A 514 14.32 -1.41 -16.04
N ASN A 515 14.57 -2.64 -15.62
CA ASN A 515 15.69 -3.43 -16.13
C ASN A 515 15.36 -4.07 -17.50
N ASN A 516 16.38 -4.58 -18.20
CA ASN A 516 16.21 -5.16 -19.54
C ASN A 516 15.25 -6.36 -19.57
N LEU A 517 15.10 -7.09 -18.47
CA LEU A 517 14.15 -8.20 -18.37
C LEU A 517 12.72 -7.68 -18.21
N GLN A 518 12.51 -6.65 -17.40
CA GLN A 518 11.23 -5.96 -17.18
C GLN A 518 10.71 -5.25 -18.43
N LEU A 519 11.58 -4.86 -19.36
CA LEU A 519 11.20 -4.33 -20.67
C LEU A 519 10.77 -5.42 -21.66
N LYS A 520 11.23 -6.66 -21.45
CA LYS A 520 10.91 -7.83 -22.29
C LYS A 520 9.68 -8.62 -21.79
N MET A 521 9.24 -8.35 -20.55
CA MET A 521 8.02 -8.86 -19.90
C MET A 521 6.85 -7.88 -20.09
#